data_AF-A0AAD5W151-F1
#
_entry.id   AF-A0AAD5W151-F1
#
_cell.length_a   1.000
_cell.length_b   1.000
_cell.length_c   1.000
_cell.angle_alpha   90.00
_cell.angle_beta   90.00
_cell.angle_gamma   90.00
#
_symmetry.space_group_name_H-M   'P 1'
#
loop_
_entity.id
_entity.type
_entity.pdbx_description
1 polymer ?
#
loop_
_entity_poly.entity_id
_entity_poly.type
_entity_poly.pdbx_seq_one_letter_code
_entity_poly.pdbx_strand_id
1 'polypeptide(L)'
;MENIPANLYNTGEDHSKLENLIRAFCGIQALDPKDSNSFFRIAGYHGEPFRGPGETDPAWWGGYCWHATVLFPTWHRAYLLRLEDALCSIPGCQDVTLPFWDELANRGVNPPKPIPSVLTSPTFELDGRNDNPLYSYKLQEALIEKVEGTNERYSKHVNYKTVRYPLSGLVGMEEDRVQTKVHNARFPDQAANIQVLNDNIANWLEGTVKIEINDKENPTPMLDTFSVYSRYMLSLQAPNYTVFSNTSSQNQWIVDHGEQPSSHYVVSMESAHNAIHLSVGGFYQKGEYNADPIIGANGDMGDNKTAAFDPIFFFHHCFCDYVFAKWQQTKGLVKRGSLSVIKGYPGTILQEGQPHYPKDTVIDMDTALIPFEKPGGGYYTSNDVTDFENDLGYTYGRGSLDPTLRSDIDLSTKVPIVAVKKVHGVNRAQYEGSFVIRLYAWGHDGREVEVGREPVLSRWSIKGCRNCLSHLDVEAYIPIDETMLKALQGPARKEVKWYAEVHTRDHLRRQPNTIPSPGGGGEPDIPRVDDL
;
A
#
# COMPACT_ATOMS: atom_id res chain seq x y z
N MET A 1 10.97 12.66 24.88
CA MET A 1 9.96 11.61 24.65
C MET A 1 8.77 11.96 25.53
N GLU A 2 7.90 12.86 25.06
CA GLU A 2 6.60 13.03 25.71
C GLU A 2 5.79 11.74 25.52
N ASN A 3 5.09 11.35 26.58
CA ASN A 3 4.40 10.07 26.71
C ASN A 3 3.53 9.77 25.49
N ILE A 4 3.82 8.66 24.80
CA ILE A 4 2.81 7.93 24.03
C ILE A 4 1.62 7.76 24.99
N PRO A 5 0.39 8.13 24.60
CA PRO A 5 -0.78 7.96 25.45
C PRO A 5 -0.78 6.55 26.04
N ALA A 6 -0.95 6.44 27.36
CA ALA A 6 -0.96 5.14 28.01
C ALA A 6 -2.01 4.26 27.33
N ASN A 7 -1.65 3.00 27.08
CA ASN A 7 -2.60 2.02 26.57
C ASN A 7 -3.67 1.82 27.65
N LEU A 8 -4.81 2.52 27.50
CA LEU A 8 -5.90 2.59 28.48
C LEU A 8 -6.39 1.19 28.87
N TYR A 9 -6.39 0.28 27.90
CA TYR A 9 -6.75 -1.13 28.09
C TYR A 9 -5.76 -1.83 29.02
N ASN A 10 -4.46 -1.78 28.73
CA ASN A 10 -3.43 -2.43 29.55
C ASN A 10 -3.30 -1.81 30.94
N THR A 11 -3.62 -0.53 31.09
CA THR A 11 -3.63 0.15 32.39
C THR A 11 -4.86 -0.14 33.25
N GLY A 12 -5.92 -0.72 32.67
CA GLY A 12 -7.18 -0.91 33.37
C GLY A 12 -8.06 0.34 33.48
N GLU A 13 -7.67 1.43 32.83
CA GLU A 13 -8.39 2.72 32.89
C GLU A 13 -9.71 2.65 32.10
N ASP A 14 -9.67 2.05 30.90
CA ASP A 14 -10.85 1.84 30.07
C ASP A 14 -10.66 0.61 29.17
N HIS A 15 -11.43 -0.44 29.43
CA HIS A 15 -11.49 -1.62 28.57
C HIS A 15 -12.58 -1.53 27.51
N SER A 16 -13.61 -0.72 27.76
CA SER A 16 -14.87 -0.76 27.03
C SER A 16 -14.71 -0.45 25.55
N LYS A 17 -13.82 0.48 25.19
CA LYS A 17 -13.57 0.85 23.79
C LYS A 17 -13.04 -0.32 22.97
N LEU A 18 -12.02 -1.03 23.48
CA LEU A 18 -11.45 -2.16 22.76
C LEU A 18 -12.41 -3.36 22.77
N GLU A 19 -13.05 -3.64 23.90
CA GLU A 19 -14.03 -4.72 23.99
C GLU A 19 -15.22 -4.49 23.04
N ASN A 20 -15.75 -3.26 22.96
CA ASN A 20 -16.83 -2.92 22.03
C ASN A 20 -16.40 -3.05 20.57
N LEU A 21 -15.16 -2.66 20.23
CA LEU A 21 -14.61 -2.86 18.90
C LEU A 21 -14.51 -4.35 18.55
N ILE A 22 -13.97 -5.17 19.45
CA ILE A 22 -13.89 -6.63 19.27
C ILE A 22 -15.29 -7.23 19.11
N ARG A 23 -16.25 -6.83 19.95
CA ARG A 23 -17.64 -7.27 19.86
C ARG A 23 -18.29 -6.90 18.53
N ALA A 24 -18.08 -5.68 18.05
CA ALA A 24 -18.60 -5.20 16.77
C ALA A 24 -18.05 -6.04 15.60
N PHE A 25 -16.73 -6.26 15.56
CA PHE A 25 -16.11 -7.11 14.54
C PHE A 25 -16.58 -8.57 14.61
N CYS A 26 -16.70 -9.14 15.81
CA CYS A 26 -17.33 -10.45 16.01
C CYS A 26 -18.75 -10.51 15.43
N GLY A 27 -19.54 -9.45 15.65
CA GLY A 27 -20.91 -9.32 15.17
C GLY A 27 -20.99 -9.31 13.64
N ILE A 28 -20.29 -8.37 12.99
CA ILE A 28 -20.37 -8.23 11.52
C ILE A 28 -19.74 -9.42 10.78
N GLN A 29 -18.75 -10.09 11.36
CA GLN A 29 -18.17 -11.31 10.79
C GLN A 29 -19.08 -12.54 10.95
N ALA A 30 -20.01 -12.52 11.90
CA ALA A 30 -20.97 -13.60 12.12
C ALA A 30 -22.27 -13.47 11.30
N LEU A 31 -22.55 -12.29 10.74
CA LEU A 31 -23.71 -12.06 9.87
C LEU A 31 -23.65 -12.95 8.62
N ASP A 32 -24.84 -13.24 8.08
CA ASP A 32 -24.98 -13.93 6.79
C ASP A 32 -24.21 -13.16 5.71
N PRO A 33 -23.40 -13.80 4.86
CA PRO A 33 -22.60 -13.12 3.83
C PRO A 33 -23.41 -12.30 2.82
N LYS A 34 -24.73 -12.50 2.75
CA LYS A 34 -25.66 -11.71 1.93
C LYS A 34 -26.22 -10.51 2.68
N ASP A 35 -26.10 -10.45 4.00
CA ASP A 35 -26.43 -9.27 4.77
C ASP A 35 -25.53 -8.12 4.34
N SER A 36 -26.16 -6.97 4.07
CA SER A 36 -25.46 -5.76 3.67
C SER A 36 -24.37 -5.34 4.65
N ASN A 37 -24.57 -5.56 5.95
CA ASN A 37 -23.65 -5.23 7.05
C ASN A 37 -22.65 -6.34 7.36
N SER A 38 -22.70 -7.48 6.67
CA SER A 38 -21.70 -8.51 6.90
C SER A 38 -20.32 -8.05 6.48
N PHE A 39 -19.30 -8.48 7.24
CA PHE A 39 -17.91 -8.22 6.87
C PHE A 39 -17.59 -8.81 5.50
N PHE A 40 -18.13 -9.99 5.15
CA PHE A 40 -17.97 -10.60 3.83
C PHE A 40 -18.40 -9.64 2.71
N ARG A 41 -19.62 -9.09 2.84
CA ARG A 41 -20.20 -8.23 1.82
C ARG A 41 -19.43 -6.92 1.67
N ILE A 42 -19.06 -6.31 2.79
CA ILE A 42 -18.33 -5.04 2.83
C ILE A 42 -16.92 -5.24 2.29
N ALA A 43 -16.15 -6.21 2.80
CA ALA A 43 -14.83 -6.58 2.28
C ALA A 43 -14.85 -6.81 0.76
N GLY A 44 -15.91 -7.46 0.26
CA GLY A 44 -16.09 -7.72 -1.16
C GLY A 44 -16.42 -6.50 -2.02
N TYR A 45 -16.62 -5.31 -1.46
CA TYR A 45 -16.67 -4.08 -2.26
C TYR A 45 -15.31 -3.74 -2.87
N HIS A 46 -14.21 -4.07 -2.19
CA HIS A 46 -12.88 -3.73 -2.66
C HIS A 46 -12.53 -4.43 -3.98
N GLY A 47 -12.56 -5.77 -3.99
CA GLY A 47 -12.16 -6.61 -5.10
C GLY A 47 -13.15 -7.73 -5.35
N GLU A 48 -12.74 -8.96 -5.05
CA GLU A 48 -13.58 -10.16 -5.18
C GLU A 48 -14.73 -10.16 -4.15
N PRO A 49 -15.92 -10.70 -4.47
CA PRO A 49 -16.29 -11.27 -5.77
C PRO A 49 -16.46 -10.17 -6.83
N PHE A 50 -15.82 -10.38 -7.98
CA PHE A 50 -15.93 -9.48 -9.12
C PHE A 50 -17.34 -9.46 -9.72
N ARG A 51 -17.65 -8.34 -10.39
CA ARG A 51 -18.99 -8.05 -10.93
C ARG A 51 -18.92 -7.28 -12.24
N GLY A 52 -20.04 -7.28 -12.95
CA GLY A 52 -20.16 -6.62 -14.26
C GLY A 52 -19.20 -7.24 -15.28
N PRO A 53 -18.71 -6.46 -16.26
CA PRO A 53 -17.77 -6.98 -17.26
C PRO A 53 -16.48 -7.54 -16.63
N GLY A 54 -16.03 -6.98 -15.51
CA GLY A 54 -14.83 -7.43 -14.79
C GLY A 54 -14.95 -8.77 -14.08
N GLU A 55 -16.12 -9.43 -14.10
CA GLU A 55 -16.23 -10.84 -13.69
C GLU A 55 -15.42 -11.76 -14.62
N THR A 56 -15.36 -11.43 -15.91
CA THR A 56 -14.69 -12.25 -16.93
C THR A 56 -13.66 -11.49 -17.76
N ASP A 57 -13.80 -10.19 -17.99
CA ASP A 57 -12.92 -9.44 -18.88
C ASP A 57 -11.66 -8.90 -18.14
N PRO A 58 -10.43 -9.33 -18.51
CA PRO A 58 -9.19 -8.86 -17.89
C PRO A 58 -8.86 -7.38 -18.17
N ALA A 59 -9.56 -6.72 -19.10
CA ALA A 59 -9.45 -5.27 -19.33
C ALA A 59 -10.30 -4.44 -18.35
N TRP A 60 -11.03 -5.10 -17.45
CA TRP A 60 -11.84 -4.47 -16.41
C TRP A 60 -11.35 -4.88 -15.02
N TRP A 61 -11.49 -3.97 -14.07
CA TRP A 61 -11.50 -4.26 -12.66
C TRP A 61 -12.93 -4.60 -12.25
N GLY A 62 -13.14 -5.83 -11.74
CA GLY A 62 -14.44 -6.24 -11.23
C GLY A 62 -14.72 -5.77 -9.80
N GLY A 63 -13.74 -5.14 -9.15
CA GLY A 63 -13.88 -4.48 -7.85
C GLY A 63 -14.53 -3.10 -7.94
N TYR A 64 -14.94 -2.51 -6.81
CA TYR A 64 -15.32 -1.09 -6.77
C TYR A 64 -14.18 -0.16 -6.33
N CYS A 65 -13.07 -0.69 -5.81
CA CYS A 65 -12.01 0.16 -5.30
C CYS A 65 -11.31 0.95 -6.42
N TRP A 66 -10.89 2.17 -6.07
CA TRP A 66 -10.20 3.07 -6.97
C TRP A 66 -8.73 3.10 -6.59
N HIS A 67 -7.87 2.68 -7.52
CA HIS A 67 -6.42 2.74 -7.42
C HIS A 67 -5.86 3.52 -8.61
N ALA A 68 -4.68 4.10 -8.44
CA ALA A 68 -3.95 4.85 -9.46
C ALA A 68 -4.80 5.98 -10.10
N THR A 69 -5.76 6.51 -9.34
CA THR A 69 -6.76 7.50 -9.77
C THR A 69 -7.06 8.51 -8.66
N VAL A 70 -7.54 9.70 -9.05
CA VAL A 70 -7.84 10.79 -8.11
C VAL A 70 -8.92 10.46 -7.08
N LEU A 71 -9.70 9.39 -7.29
CA LEU A 71 -10.73 8.95 -6.35
C LEU A 71 -10.19 8.04 -5.24
N PHE A 72 -8.92 7.61 -5.29
CA PHE A 72 -8.32 6.72 -4.30
C PHE A 72 -8.56 7.17 -2.85
N PRO A 73 -8.21 8.40 -2.42
CA PRO A 73 -8.40 8.79 -1.01
C PRO A 73 -9.87 8.85 -0.61
N THR A 74 -10.73 9.44 -1.46
CA THR A 74 -12.13 9.71 -1.11
C THR A 74 -13.00 8.46 -1.17
N TRP A 75 -12.72 7.53 -2.09
CA TRP A 75 -13.43 6.26 -2.12
C TRP A 75 -13.11 5.41 -0.89
N HIS A 76 -11.84 5.35 -0.48
CA HIS A 76 -11.45 4.62 0.73
C HIS A 76 -12.00 5.27 2.01
N ARG A 77 -12.11 6.61 2.08
CA ARG A 77 -12.84 7.28 3.16
C ARG A 77 -14.30 6.85 3.24
N ALA A 78 -15.02 6.88 2.11
CA ALA A 78 -16.42 6.42 2.07
C ALA A 78 -16.54 4.92 2.42
N TYR A 79 -15.53 4.12 2.08
CA TYR A 79 -15.47 2.70 2.41
C TYR A 79 -15.31 2.45 3.91
N LEU A 80 -14.47 3.24 4.59
CA LEU A 80 -14.30 3.17 6.05
C LEU A 80 -15.59 3.53 6.77
N LEU A 81 -16.27 4.59 6.34
CA LEU A 81 -17.60 4.97 6.88
C LEU A 81 -18.60 3.82 6.74
N ARG A 82 -18.63 3.17 5.57
CA ARG A 82 -19.52 2.03 5.34
C ARG A 82 -19.23 0.86 6.30
N LEU A 83 -17.95 0.58 6.60
CA LEU A 83 -17.59 -0.43 7.60
C LEU A 83 -18.00 0.02 9.01
N GLU A 84 -17.73 1.27 9.38
CA GLU A 84 -18.07 1.82 10.69
C GLU A 84 -19.58 1.80 10.96
N ASP A 85 -20.41 2.13 9.97
CA ASP A 85 -21.87 1.98 10.05
C ASP A 85 -22.28 0.53 10.38
N ALA A 86 -21.60 -0.46 9.78
CA ALA A 86 -21.86 -1.86 10.06
C ALA A 86 -21.43 -2.26 11.47
N LEU A 87 -20.28 -1.77 11.95
CA LEU A 87 -19.82 -1.97 13.33
C LEU A 87 -20.84 -1.41 14.33
N CYS A 88 -21.34 -0.19 14.08
CA CYS A 88 -22.36 0.47 14.90
C CYS A 88 -23.71 -0.25 14.89
N SER A 89 -24.01 -1.03 13.85
CA SER A 89 -25.26 -1.78 13.74
C SER A 89 -25.35 -2.96 14.73
N ILE A 90 -24.23 -3.38 15.31
CA ILE A 90 -24.19 -4.48 16.28
C ILE A 90 -24.74 -4.01 17.64
N PRO A 91 -25.68 -4.74 18.26
CA PRO A 91 -26.24 -4.37 19.56
C PRO A 91 -25.16 -4.11 20.64
N GLY A 92 -25.23 -2.96 21.30
CA GLY A 92 -24.26 -2.54 22.32
C GLY A 92 -22.98 -1.90 21.76
N CYS A 93 -22.88 -1.71 20.44
CA CYS A 93 -21.71 -1.15 19.76
C CYS A 93 -22.01 0.16 19.02
N GLN A 94 -23.13 0.83 19.32
CA GLN A 94 -23.61 2.02 18.60
C GLN A 94 -22.63 3.20 18.63
N ASP A 95 -21.75 3.26 19.64
CA ASP A 95 -20.76 4.34 19.81
C ASP A 95 -19.34 3.92 19.39
N VAL A 96 -19.20 2.80 18.66
CA VAL A 96 -17.88 2.34 18.18
C VAL A 96 -17.40 3.23 17.04
N THR A 97 -16.17 3.71 17.15
CA THR A 97 -15.43 4.32 16.05
C THR A 97 -14.29 3.38 15.64
N LEU A 98 -14.04 3.24 14.35
CA LEU A 98 -12.94 2.46 13.80
C LEU A 98 -11.61 3.19 14.09
N PRO A 99 -10.72 2.65 14.93
CA PRO A 99 -9.44 3.29 15.17
C PRO A 99 -8.49 3.05 13.99
N PHE A 100 -7.50 3.93 13.85
CA PHE A 100 -6.41 3.74 12.91
C PHE A 100 -5.24 2.98 13.55
N TRP A 101 -4.57 2.15 12.76
CA TRP A 101 -3.24 1.65 13.11
C TRP A 101 -2.23 2.76 12.81
N ASP A 102 -1.75 3.46 13.84
CA ASP A 102 -0.69 4.46 13.65
C ASP A 102 0.64 3.78 13.29
N GLU A 103 0.87 3.61 11.99
CA GLU A 103 2.01 2.88 11.43
C GLU A 103 3.36 3.50 11.80
N LEU A 104 3.38 4.78 12.17
CA LEU A 104 4.62 5.50 12.47
C LEU A 104 4.85 5.69 13.98
N ALA A 105 3.88 5.32 14.83
CA ALA A 105 3.97 5.55 16.29
C ALA A 105 5.12 4.81 16.98
N ASN A 106 5.43 3.60 16.54
CA ASN A 106 6.45 2.73 17.14
C ASN A 106 7.74 2.63 16.30
N ARG A 107 8.01 3.63 15.46
CA ARG A 107 9.27 3.70 14.70
C ARG A 107 10.48 3.74 15.63
N GLY A 108 11.56 3.08 15.21
CA GLY A 108 12.81 2.96 15.98
C GLY A 108 12.73 2.14 17.28
N VAL A 109 11.59 1.53 17.61
CA VAL A 109 11.45 0.67 18.81
C VAL A 109 12.17 -0.67 18.61
N ASN A 110 12.91 -1.14 19.62
CA ASN A 110 13.63 -2.40 19.62
C ASN A 110 13.23 -3.28 20.83
N PRO A 111 12.75 -4.53 20.64
CA PRO A 111 12.48 -5.20 19.36
C PRO A 111 11.37 -4.50 18.56
N PRO A 112 11.38 -4.61 17.21
CA PRO A 112 10.37 -3.99 16.36
C PRO A 112 8.94 -4.41 16.72
N LYS A 113 8.05 -3.43 16.89
CA LYS A 113 6.61 -3.64 17.16
C LYS A 113 5.72 -2.63 16.40
N PRO A 114 5.83 -2.55 15.06
CA PRO A 114 5.02 -1.62 14.28
C PRO A 114 3.52 -1.95 14.34
N ILE A 115 3.12 -3.23 14.37
CA ILE A 115 1.70 -3.60 14.47
C ILE A 115 1.27 -3.70 15.95
N PRO A 116 0.16 -3.06 16.36
CA PRO A 116 -0.47 -3.30 17.66
C PRO A 116 -0.77 -4.79 17.89
N SER A 117 -0.46 -5.31 19.08
CA SER A 117 -0.60 -6.74 19.39
C SER A 117 -2.02 -7.27 19.25
N VAL A 118 -3.05 -6.43 19.40
CA VAL A 118 -4.44 -6.82 19.19
C VAL A 118 -4.73 -7.16 17.72
N LEU A 119 -3.94 -6.69 16.76
CA LEU A 119 -4.09 -7.07 15.36
C LEU A 119 -3.29 -8.34 15.02
N THR A 120 -2.35 -8.78 15.88
CA THR A 120 -1.49 -9.96 15.63
C THR A 120 -1.74 -11.12 16.60
N SER A 121 -2.41 -10.91 17.73
CA SER A 121 -2.75 -11.95 18.69
C SER A 121 -3.87 -12.85 18.13
N PRO A 122 -3.74 -14.18 18.11
CA PRO A 122 -4.83 -15.07 17.69
C PRO A 122 -6.04 -15.03 18.61
N THR A 123 -5.80 -14.63 19.86
CA THR A 123 -6.72 -14.79 20.97
C THR A 123 -7.07 -13.46 21.61
N PHE A 124 -8.33 -13.32 21.98
CA PHE A 124 -8.86 -12.21 22.77
C PHE A 124 -10.07 -12.74 23.56
N GLU A 125 -9.94 -12.76 24.90
CA GLU A 125 -11.00 -13.26 25.77
C GLU A 125 -12.09 -12.19 25.95
N LEU A 126 -13.29 -12.44 25.43
CA LEU A 126 -14.44 -11.55 25.58
C LEU A 126 -15.76 -12.31 25.44
N ASP A 127 -16.74 -12.04 26.31
CA ASP A 127 -18.09 -12.59 26.24
C ASP A 127 -18.15 -14.13 26.08
N GLY A 128 -17.21 -14.85 26.70
CA GLY A 128 -17.11 -16.31 26.63
C GLY A 128 -16.46 -16.87 25.35
N ARG A 129 -15.87 -16.00 24.52
CA ARG A 129 -15.06 -16.34 23.34
C ARG A 129 -13.60 -16.04 23.60
N ASN A 130 -12.72 -16.75 22.89
CA ASN A 130 -11.27 -16.53 22.91
C ASN A 130 -10.68 -16.31 21.51
N ASP A 131 -11.48 -16.28 20.45
CA ASP A 131 -10.99 -16.01 19.11
C ASP A 131 -10.95 -14.49 18.84
N ASN A 132 -9.84 -14.00 18.29
CA ASN A 132 -9.71 -12.59 17.95
C ASN A 132 -10.17 -12.33 16.50
N PRO A 133 -11.27 -11.59 16.28
CA PRO A 133 -11.78 -11.32 14.93
C PRO A 133 -10.87 -10.38 14.12
N LEU A 134 -9.89 -9.70 14.74
CA LEU A 134 -8.96 -8.79 14.07
C LEU A 134 -7.69 -9.49 13.56
N TYR A 135 -7.44 -10.72 14.02
CA TYR A 135 -6.25 -11.49 13.64
C TYR A 135 -6.30 -11.99 12.20
N SER A 136 -7.43 -12.56 11.82
CA SER A 136 -7.67 -13.16 10.50
C SER A 136 -9.18 -13.30 10.30
N TYR A 137 -9.63 -13.28 9.06
CA TYR A 137 -11.02 -13.58 8.74
C TYR A 137 -11.16 -14.95 8.10
N LYS A 138 -12.22 -15.68 8.45
CA LYS A 138 -12.57 -16.99 7.86
C LYS A 138 -13.73 -16.82 6.90
N LEU A 139 -13.52 -17.05 5.60
CA LEU A 139 -14.54 -16.83 4.58
C LEU A 139 -15.78 -17.71 4.79
N GLN A 140 -16.97 -17.09 4.78
CA GLN A 140 -18.26 -17.78 4.77
C GLN A 140 -18.62 -18.38 3.40
N GLU A 141 -18.18 -17.77 2.30
CA GLU A 141 -18.39 -18.25 0.94
C GLU A 141 -17.07 -18.30 0.17
N ALA A 142 -17.04 -19.08 -0.91
CA ALA A 142 -15.88 -19.14 -1.78
C ALA A 142 -15.80 -17.87 -2.64
N LEU A 143 -14.58 -17.42 -2.91
CA LEU A 143 -14.28 -16.39 -3.90
C LEU A 143 -13.71 -17.11 -5.12
N ILE A 144 -14.41 -17.04 -6.25
CA ILE A 144 -14.02 -17.75 -7.47
C ILE A 144 -13.62 -16.72 -8.52
N GLU A 145 -12.35 -16.75 -8.91
CA GLU A 145 -11.80 -15.93 -9.98
C GLU A 145 -12.25 -16.50 -11.32
N LYS A 146 -13.07 -15.76 -12.07
CA LYS A 146 -13.60 -16.19 -13.38
C LYS A 146 -13.05 -15.40 -14.56
N VAL A 147 -12.04 -14.55 -14.32
CA VAL A 147 -11.45 -13.69 -15.34
C VAL A 147 -10.80 -14.56 -16.42
N GLU A 148 -11.04 -14.24 -17.69
CA GLU A 148 -10.52 -14.98 -18.83
C GLU A 148 -9.00 -15.00 -18.84
N GLY A 149 -8.43 -16.15 -19.19
CA GLY A 149 -6.98 -16.36 -19.20
C GLY A 149 -6.34 -16.50 -17.81
N THR A 150 -7.15 -16.40 -16.74
CA THR A 150 -6.73 -16.75 -15.39
C THR A 150 -7.02 -18.23 -15.16
N ASN A 151 -6.04 -18.96 -14.61
CA ASN A 151 -6.25 -20.36 -14.24
C ASN A 151 -6.84 -20.43 -12.84
N GLU A 152 -7.78 -19.54 -12.50
CA GLU A 152 -8.45 -19.38 -11.20
C GLU A 152 -7.53 -19.48 -9.94
N ARG A 153 -6.23 -19.22 -10.09
CA ARG A 153 -5.19 -19.50 -9.08
C ARG A 153 -5.41 -18.71 -7.80
N TYR A 154 -6.01 -17.52 -7.92
CA TYR A 154 -6.27 -16.67 -6.77
C TYR A 154 -7.63 -16.90 -6.10
N SER A 155 -8.40 -17.89 -6.56
CA SER A 155 -9.63 -18.30 -5.90
C SER A 155 -9.39 -18.75 -4.46
N LYS A 156 -10.38 -18.52 -3.59
CA LYS A 156 -10.36 -18.90 -2.18
C LYS A 156 -11.56 -19.79 -1.88
N HIS A 157 -11.33 -20.97 -1.32
CA HIS A 157 -12.42 -21.87 -0.94
C HIS A 157 -13.13 -21.37 0.32
N VAL A 158 -14.36 -21.83 0.52
CA VAL A 158 -15.08 -21.63 1.80
C VAL A 158 -14.23 -22.08 2.99
N ASN A 159 -14.31 -21.36 4.11
CA ASN A 159 -13.48 -21.55 5.30
C ASN A 159 -11.99 -21.26 5.14
N TYR A 160 -11.53 -20.73 3.99
CA TYR A 160 -10.21 -20.12 3.90
C TYR A 160 -10.04 -19.06 4.98
N LYS A 161 -8.87 -19.01 5.63
CA LYS A 161 -8.52 -17.97 6.58
C LYS A 161 -7.49 -17.04 5.96
N THR A 162 -7.70 -15.74 6.06
CA THR A 162 -6.72 -14.78 5.57
C THR A 162 -5.38 -14.94 6.30
N VAL A 163 -4.29 -14.71 5.57
CA VAL A 163 -2.94 -14.82 6.10
C VAL A 163 -2.08 -13.63 5.68
N ARG A 164 -1.09 -13.34 6.53
CA ARG A 164 -0.09 -12.29 6.34
C ARG A 164 1.29 -12.92 6.18
N TYR A 165 2.27 -12.12 5.76
CA TYR A 165 3.67 -12.54 5.75
C TYR A 165 4.09 -13.10 7.13
N PRO A 166 4.85 -14.20 7.21
CA PRO A 166 5.53 -14.91 6.12
C PRO A 166 4.71 -16.04 5.46
N LEU A 167 3.41 -16.19 5.76
CA LEU A 167 2.60 -17.31 5.26
C LEU A 167 2.11 -17.08 3.81
N SER A 168 1.70 -18.18 3.17
CA SER A 168 1.08 -18.21 1.85
C SER A 168 -0.42 -18.50 1.95
N GLY A 169 -1.20 -17.73 1.19
CA GLY A 169 -2.63 -17.87 1.03
C GLY A 169 -3.05 -18.23 -0.40
N LEU A 170 -2.12 -18.59 -1.30
CA LEU A 170 -2.44 -18.96 -2.68
C LEU A 170 -3.02 -20.38 -2.72
N VAL A 171 -4.34 -20.51 -2.87
CA VAL A 171 -5.07 -21.79 -2.66
C VAL A 171 -6.14 -22.07 -3.71
N GLY A 172 -6.11 -21.41 -4.86
CA GLY A 172 -7.10 -21.62 -5.92
C GLY A 172 -7.00 -23.03 -6.49
N MET A 173 -5.88 -23.34 -7.15
CA MET A 173 -5.61 -24.63 -7.77
C MET A 173 -5.04 -25.66 -6.79
N GLU A 174 -5.15 -26.95 -7.13
CA GLU A 174 -4.63 -28.03 -6.29
C GLU A 174 -3.10 -27.93 -6.13
N GLU A 175 -2.38 -27.59 -7.21
CA GLU A 175 -0.93 -27.37 -7.15
C GLU A 175 -0.57 -26.22 -6.20
N ASP A 176 -1.31 -25.10 -6.27
CA ASP A 176 -1.13 -23.95 -5.37
C ASP A 176 -1.38 -24.35 -3.90
N ARG A 177 -2.41 -25.17 -3.64
CA ARG A 177 -2.69 -25.70 -2.29
C ARG A 177 -1.56 -26.58 -1.78
N VAL A 178 -0.98 -27.43 -2.63
CA VAL A 178 0.18 -28.26 -2.27
C VAL A 178 1.38 -27.38 -1.94
N GLN A 179 1.71 -26.40 -2.78
CA GLN A 179 2.85 -25.50 -2.54
C GLN A 179 2.64 -24.63 -1.31
N THR A 180 1.43 -24.11 -1.10
CA THR A 180 1.08 -23.35 0.10
C THR A 180 1.21 -24.19 1.38
N LYS A 181 0.81 -25.47 1.36
CA LYS A 181 1.01 -26.38 2.50
C LYS A 181 2.50 -26.59 2.79
N VAL A 182 3.31 -26.83 1.75
CA VAL A 182 4.77 -26.99 1.89
C VAL A 182 5.42 -25.71 2.44
N HIS A 183 5.03 -24.55 1.90
CA HIS A 183 5.52 -23.25 2.35
C HIS A 183 5.20 -23.02 3.84
N ASN A 184 3.92 -23.13 4.21
CA ASN A 184 3.43 -22.83 5.56
C ASN A 184 3.96 -23.83 6.60
N ALA A 185 4.28 -25.07 6.22
CA ALA A 185 4.90 -26.04 7.12
C ALA A 185 6.30 -25.62 7.63
N ARG A 186 6.97 -24.69 6.94
CA ARG A 186 8.25 -24.09 7.38
C ARG A 186 8.07 -23.03 8.47
N PHE A 187 6.83 -22.60 8.72
CA PHE A 187 6.47 -21.51 9.63
C PHE A 187 5.45 -21.97 10.69
N PRO A 188 5.74 -23.03 11.48
CA PRO A 188 4.76 -23.60 12.42
C PRO A 188 4.59 -22.77 13.70
N ASP A 189 5.57 -21.94 14.06
CA ASP A 189 5.56 -21.14 15.29
C ASP A 189 4.93 -19.78 15.03
N GLN A 190 3.77 -19.56 15.65
CA GLN A 190 3.02 -18.32 15.50
C GLN A 190 3.75 -17.10 16.07
N ALA A 191 4.41 -17.21 17.22
CA ALA A 191 5.12 -16.08 17.82
C ALA A 191 6.32 -15.67 16.96
N ALA A 192 7.04 -16.65 16.41
CA ALA A 192 8.11 -16.40 15.45
C ALA A 192 7.60 -15.72 14.18
N ASN A 193 6.46 -16.16 13.64
CA ASN A 193 5.85 -15.54 12.46
C ASN A 193 5.45 -14.07 12.71
N ILE A 194 4.90 -13.76 13.89
CA ILE A 194 4.57 -12.37 14.27
C ILE A 194 5.84 -11.52 14.35
N GLN A 195 6.94 -12.06 14.87
CA GLN A 195 8.22 -11.34 14.90
C GLN A 195 8.74 -11.08 13.48
N VAL A 196 8.75 -12.10 12.62
CA VAL A 196 9.16 -11.98 11.20
C VAL A 196 8.33 -10.94 10.45
N LEU A 197 7.01 -10.87 10.71
CA LEU A 197 6.13 -9.83 10.17
C LEU A 197 6.51 -8.42 10.66
N ASN A 198 6.66 -8.26 11.97
CA ASN A 198 7.02 -6.97 12.58
C ASN A 198 8.39 -6.48 12.12
N ASP A 199 9.38 -7.38 12.03
CA ASP A 199 10.71 -7.06 11.52
C ASP A 199 10.62 -6.60 10.06
N ASN A 200 9.86 -7.32 9.22
CA ASN A 200 9.68 -6.94 7.83
C ASN A 200 9.08 -5.54 7.69
N ILE A 201 7.98 -5.26 8.41
CA ILE A 201 7.32 -3.95 8.34
C ILE A 201 8.24 -2.86 8.88
N ALA A 202 8.95 -3.08 9.97
CA ALA A 202 9.89 -2.09 10.48
C ALA A 202 11.01 -1.78 9.48
N ASN A 203 11.52 -2.78 8.76
CA ASN A 203 12.49 -2.58 7.69
C ASN A 203 11.93 -1.77 6.52
N TRP A 204 10.65 -1.96 6.16
CA TRP A 204 9.96 -1.10 5.19
C TRP A 204 9.76 0.33 5.72
N LEU A 205 9.44 0.49 7.00
CA LEU A 205 9.20 1.79 7.65
C LEU A 205 10.46 2.66 7.75
N GLU A 206 11.59 2.07 8.12
CA GLU A 206 12.84 2.81 8.34
C GLU A 206 13.66 3.00 7.07
N GLY A 207 13.48 2.11 6.08
CA GLY A 207 14.46 1.96 5.00
C GLY A 207 15.75 1.34 5.55
N THR A 208 16.44 0.55 4.72
CA THR A 208 17.53 -0.31 5.23
C THR A 208 18.87 -0.07 4.58
N VAL A 209 18.98 0.98 3.76
CA VAL A 209 20.24 1.33 3.12
C VAL A 209 20.85 2.56 3.77
N LYS A 210 22.01 2.36 4.40
CA LYS A 210 22.90 3.42 4.86
C LYS A 210 24.03 3.57 3.84
N ILE A 211 23.89 4.52 2.93
CA ILE A 211 25.02 5.00 2.11
C ILE A 211 25.84 5.94 3.00
N GLU A 212 26.94 5.45 3.55
CA GLU A 212 27.81 6.28 4.40
C GLU A 212 28.68 7.20 3.53
N ILE A 213 28.61 8.50 3.77
CA ILE A 213 29.62 9.45 3.28
C ILE A 213 30.83 9.28 4.19
N ASN A 214 32.04 9.22 3.64
CA ASN A 214 33.29 9.16 4.41
C ASN A 214 33.54 10.39 5.33
N ASP A 215 32.59 11.32 5.46
CA ASP A 215 32.65 12.45 6.39
C ASP A 215 32.02 12.05 7.75
N LYS A 216 32.86 11.49 8.62
CA LYS A 216 32.48 11.14 10.00
C LYS A 216 32.27 12.36 10.89
N GLU A 217 32.71 13.54 10.47
CA GLU A 217 32.61 14.78 11.26
C GLU A 217 31.31 15.55 10.98
N ASN A 218 30.79 15.47 9.75
CA ASN A 218 29.50 16.05 9.34
C ASN A 218 28.65 15.05 8.53
N PRO A 219 27.95 14.11 9.19
CA PRO A 219 27.03 13.22 8.48
C PRO A 219 25.89 14.04 7.88
N THR A 220 25.87 14.20 6.55
CA THR A 220 24.74 14.82 5.85
C THR A 220 23.67 13.75 5.64
N PRO A 221 22.42 13.94 6.12
CA PRO A 221 21.33 13.02 5.83
C PRO A 221 21.09 12.99 4.32
N MET A 222 21.12 11.80 3.73
CA MET A 222 20.67 11.64 2.34
C MET A 222 19.15 11.62 2.30
N LEU A 223 18.60 12.00 1.16
CA LEU A 223 17.18 11.88 0.91
C LEU A 223 16.82 10.40 0.82
N ASP A 224 16.14 9.91 1.85
CA ASP A 224 15.39 8.67 1.77
C ASP A 224 14.06 8.97 1.07
N THR A 225 13.82 8.34 -0.08
CA THR A 225 12.57 8.47 -0.85
C THR A 225 11.76 7.19 -0.89
N PHE A 226 12.26 6.13 -0.26
CA PHE A 226 11.71 4.80 -0.47
C PHE A 226 11.16 4.13 0.78
N SER A 227 11.59 4.53 1.99
CA SER A 227 10.95 4.06 3.21
C SER A 227 9.50 4.53 3.27
N VAL A 228 8.65 3.77 3.95
CA VAL A 228 7.25 4.15 4.14
C VAL A 228 7.15 5.49 4.88
N TYR A 229 8.00 5.70 5.89
CA TYR A 229 8.03 6.96 6.62
C TYR A 229 8.27 8.14 5.69
N SER A 230 9.31 8.07 4.87
CA SER A 230 9.67 9.16 3.97
C SER A 230 8.62 9.37 2.89
N ARG A 231 7.96 8.30 2.39
CA ARG A 231 6.83 8.43 1.45
C ARG A 231 5.65 9.18 2.07
N TYR A 232 5.25 8.87 3.30
CA TYR A 232 4.20 9.65 3.99
C TYR A 232 4.63 11.10 4.25
N MET A 233 5.89 11.32 4.60
CA MET A 233 6.43 12.67 4.81
C MET A 233 6.40 13.51 3.54
N LEU A 234 6.85 12.94 2.41
CA LEU A 234 6.86 13.59 1.12
C LEU A 234 5.44 13.80 0.58
N SER A 235 4.51 12.87 0.83
CA SER A 235 3.12 13.03 0.39
C SER A 235 2.40 14.19 1.07
N LEU A 236 2.68 14.48 2.34
CA LEU A 236 2.15 15.67 3.01
C LEU A 236 2.59 16.98 2.33
N GLN A 237 3.70 16.98 1.58
CA GLN A 237 4.19 18.15 0.85
C GLN A 237 3.53 18.33 -0.52
N ALA A 238 2.88 17.30 -1.07
CA ALA A 238 2.30 17.30 -2.40
C ALA A 238 1.52 18.60 -2.69
N PRO A 239 1.80 19.30 -3.80
CA PRO A 239 1.37 20.69 -4.02
C PRO A 239 -0.13 20.83 -4.27
N ASN A 240 -0.80 19.79 -4.76
CA ASN A 240 -2.22 19.78 -5.08
C ASN A 240 -2.81 18.37 -4.86
N TYR A 241 -4.14 18.29 -4.85
CA TYR A 241 -4.85 17.03 -4.58
C TYR A 241 -4.58 15.96 -5.65
N THR A 242 -4.52 16.34 -6.93
CA THR A 242 -4.28 15.39 -8.03
C THR A 242 -3.03 14.56 -7.79
N VAL A 243 -1.89 15.18 -7.50
CA VAL A 243 -0.63 14.45 -7.28
C VAL A 243 -0.49 13.86 -5.87
N PHE A 244 -1.17 14.44 -4.88
CA PHE A 244 -1.27 13.84 -3.55
C PHE A 244 -1.99 12.47 -3.61
N SER A 245 -3.05 12.41 -4.40
CA SER A 245 -4.03 11.32 -4.33
C SER A 245 -3.53 9.97 -4.85
N ASN A 246 -2.71 9.94 -5.91
CA ASN A 246 -2.45 8.69 -6.62
C ASN A 246 -1.12 8.65 -7.39
N THR A 247 -0.69 7.41 -7.66
CA THR A 247 0.56 7.06 -8.34
C THR A 247 0.61 7.45 -9.82
N SER A 248 -0.50 7.43 -10.56
CA SER A 248 -0.53 7.84 -11.98
C SER A 248 -0.25 9.33 -12.13
N SER A 249 -0.93 10.16 -11.33
CA SER A 249 -0.72 11.60 -11.30
C SER A 249 0.67 11.97 -10.80
N GLN A 250 1.18 11.26 -9.78
CA GLN A 250 2.56 11.41 -9.30
C GLN A 250 3.57 11.20 -10.43
N ASN A 251 3.46 10.08 -11.16
CA ASN A 251 4.41 9.73 -12.20
C ASN A 251 4.40 10.76 -13.34
N GLN A 252 3.22 11.17 -13.79
CA GLN A 252 3.13 12.21 -14.83
C GLN A 252 3.71 13.54 -14.35
N TRP A 253 3.48 13.92 -13.09
CA TRP A 253 4.02 15.17 -12.55
C TRP A 253 5.53 15.18 -12.53
N ILE A 254 6.16 14.06 -12.17
CA ILE A 254 7.63 13.93 -12.21
C ILE A 254 8.15 14.07 -13.64
N VAL A 255 7.48 13.47 -14.63
CA VAL A 255 7.85 13.61 -16.05
C VAL A 255 7.74 15.06 -16.52
N ASP A 256 6.62 15.71 -16.23
CA ASP A 256 6.34 17.08 -16.69
C ASP A 256 7.30 18.13 -16.06
N HIS A 257 7.89 17.83 -14.90
CA HIS A 257 8.69 18.77 -14.12
C HIS A 257 10.15 18.32 -13.88
N GLY A 258 10.56 17.16 -14.42
CA GLY A 258 11.83 16.49 -14.12
C GLY A 258 13.08 17.18 -14.67
N GLU A 259 12.95 18.02 -15.70
CA GLU A 259 14.09 18.70 -16.36
C GLU A 259 14.69 19.88 -15.55
N GLN A 260 14.09 20.24 -14.41
CA GLN A 260 14.53 21.36 -13.58
C GLN A 260 14.96 20.86 -12.19
N PRO A 261 16.27 20.82 -11.86
CA PRO A 261 16.81 20.24 -10.61
C PRO A 261 16.26 20.85 -9.30
N SER A 262 15.81 22.11 -9.36
CA SER A 262 15.17 22.81 -8.23
C SER A 262 13.66 22.53 -8.13
N SER A 263 13.13 21.61 -8.92
CA SER A 263 11.70 21.45 -9.21
C SER A 263 11.25 19.98 -9.04
N HIS A 264 10.43 19.78 -8.00
CA HIS A 264 9.19 19.00 -8.06
C HIS A 264 9.20 17.45 -8.08
N TYR A 265 10.19 16.74 -7.51
CA TYR A 265 9.91 15.36 -7.11
C TYR A 265 8.76 15.32 -6.10
N VAL A 266 7.71 14.56 -6.40
CA VAL A 266 6.52 14.42 -5.56
C VAL A 266 6.27 12.95 -5.26
N VAL A 267 5.67 12.70 -4.10
CA VAL A 267 5.21 11.37 -3.71
C VAL A 267 3.72 11.48 -3.39
N SER A 268 2.93 10.55 -3.90
CA SER A 268 1.52 10.40 -3.58
C SER A 268 1.36 9.59 -2.29
N MET A 269 0.25 9.81 -1.58
CA MET A 269 -0.09 8.98 -0.42
C MET A 269 -0.25 7.50 -0.80
N GLU A 270 -0.79 7.22 -2.00
CA GLU A 270 -0.97 5.87 -2.51
C GLU A 270 0.36 5.09 -2.58
N SER A 271 1.48 5.77 -2.83
CA SER A 271 2.79 5.12 -2.87
C SER A 271 3.23 4.56 -1.50
N ALA A 272 2.95 5.27 -0.40
CA ALA A 272 3.19 4.78 0.96
C ALA A 272 2.22 3.64 1.33
N HIS A 273 0.95 3.79 0.96
CA HIS A 273 -0.08 2.76 1.10
C HIS A 273 0.33 1.43 0.42
N ASN A 274 0.78 1.49 -0.83
CA ASN A 274 1.22 0.31 -1.58
C ASN A 274 2.38 -0.40 -0.86
N ALA A 275 3.31 0.36 -0.30
CA ALA A 275 4.44 -0.20 0.46
C ALA A 275 3.97 -0.99 1.69
N ILE A 276 2.98 -0.50 2.44
CA ILE A 276 2.42 -1.20 3.60
C ILE A 276 1.70 -2.47 3.17
N HIS A 277 0.84 -2.39 2.15
CA HIS A 277 0.17 -3.56 1.56
C HIS A 277 1.18 -4.67 1.21
N LEU A 278 2.27 -4.32 0.52
CA LEU A 278 3.30 -5.28 0.13
C LEU A 278 4.08 -5.81 1.35
N SER A 279 4.41 -4.96 2.33
CA SER A 279 5.13 -5.37 3.56
C SER A 279 4.34 -6.34 4.43
N VAL A 280 3.03 -6.14 4.59
CA VAL A 280 2.12 -7.03 5.33
C VAL A 280 1.81 -8.28 4.51
N GLY A 281 1.74 -8.11 3.19
CA GLY A 281 1.17 -9.06 2.26
C GLY A 281 2.11 -10.06 1.62
N GLY A 282 3.42 -9.97 1.83
CA GLY A 282 4.33 -10.99 1.30
C GLY A 282 5.71 -10.56 0.86
N PHE A 283 5.96 -9.25 0.73
CA PHE A 283 7.19 -8.75 0.13
C PHE A 283 8.23 -8.45 1.18
N TYR A 284 9.33 -9.17 1.05
CA TYR A 284 10.46 -9.05 1.95
C TYR A 284 11.20 -7.72 1.80
N GLN A 285 11.64 -7.19 2.93
CA GLN A 285 12.66 -6.17 3.00
C GLN A 285 13.87 -6.55 3.84
N LYS A 286 15.06 -6.34 3.24
CA LYS A 286 16.38 -6.61 3.81
C LYS A 286 16.59 -5.82 5.10
N GLY A 287 16.46 -6.42 6.27
CA GLY A 287 16.89 -5.82 7.56
C GLY A 287 18.40 -5.91 7.79
N GLU A 288 19.03 -6.86 7.11
CA GLU A 288 20.47 -7.09 7.09
C GLU A 288 20.97 -7.14 5.64
N TYR A 289 22.19 -6.66 5.40
CA TYR A 289 22.82 -6.72 4.08
C TYR A 289 22.96 -8.20 3.64
N ASN A 290 22.42 -8.55 2.46
CA ASN A 290 22.36 -9.91 1.87
C ASN A 290 21.37 -10.92 2.47
N ALA A 291 20.39 -10.49 3.27
CA ALA A 291 19.34 -11.42 3.68
C ALA A 291 18.41 -11.81 2.50
N ASP A 292 18.12 -13.10 2.38
CA ASP A 292 17.28 -13.65 1.30
C ASP A 292 15.79 -13.43 1.59
N PRO A 293 14.97 -13.13 0.56
CA PRO A 293 13.53 -13.04 0.73
C PRO A 293 12.91 -14.39 1.05
N ILE A 294 11.83 -14.37 1.85
CA ILE A 294 10.96 -15.53 2.02
C ILE A 294 10.07 -15.65 0.77
N ILE A 295 10.60 -16.34 -0.24
CA ILE A 295 9.89 -16.63 -1.49
C ILE A 295 8.65 -17.50 -1.22
N GLY A 296 7.55 -17.19 -1.90
CA GLY A 296 6.28 -17.91 -1.82
C GLY A 296 5.32 -17.39 -0.73
N ALA A 297 5.67 -16.31 -0.02
CA ALA A 297 4.78 -15.71 0.97
C ALA A 297 3.63 -14.93 0.29
N ASN A 298 2.54 -15.64 -0.01
CA ASN A 298 1.40 -15.09 -0.72
C ASN A 298 0.27 -14.58 0.19
N GLY A 299 0.54 -13.61 1.07
CA GLY A 299 -0.47 -13.00 1.93
C GLY A 299 -1.55 -12.23 1.16
N ASP A 300 -2.73 -12.10 1.77
CA ASP A 300 -3.90 -11.45 1.16
C ASP A 300 -3.73 -9.94 1.03
N MET A 301 -3.11 -9.28 2.02
CA MET A 301 -2.85 -7.83 1.98
C MET A 301 -1.99 -7.39 0.80
N GLY A 302 -1.25 -8.30 0.17
CA GLY A 302 -0.34 -7.93 -0.93
C GLY A 302 -1.00 -7.97 -2.31
N ASP A 303 -2.32 -8.11 -2.39
CA ASP A 303 -3.07 -8.14 -3.65
C ASP A 303 -4.45 -7.49 -3.52
N ASN A 304 -4.84 -6.71 -4.52
CA ASN A 304 -6.08 -5.95 -4.46
C ASN A 304 -7.34 -6.82 -4.45
N LYS A 305 -7.29 -8.06 -4.94
CA LYS A 305 -8.49 -8.91 -5.06
C LYS A 305 -9.06 -9.31 -3.71
N THR A 306 -8.21 -9.63 -2.73
CA THR A 306 -8.66 -10.14 -1.42
C THR A 306 -8.09 -9.41 -0.21
N ALA A 307 -7.27 -8.37 -0.37
CA ALA A 307 -6.70 -7.61 0.76
C ALA A 307 -7.74 -7.18 1.80
N ALA A 308 -8.91 -6.68 1.37
CA ALA A 308 -9.95 -6.19 2.28
C ALA A 308 -10.63 -7.28 3.12
N PHE A 309 -10.43 -8.57 2.79
CA PHE A 309 -10.88 -9.64 3.68
C PHE A 309 -9.98 -9.80 4.90
N ASP A 310 -8.76 -9.28 4.90
CA ASP A 310 -7.93 -9.24 6.11
C ASP A 310 -8.36 -8.03 6.98
N PRO A 311 -8.78 -8.22 8.24
CA PRO A 311 -9.23 -7.11 9.08
C PRO A 311 -8.23 -5.96 9.21
N ILE A 312 -6.90 -6.21 9.15
CA ILE A 312 -5.88 -5.15 9.23
C ILE A 312 -5.99 -4.12 8.11
N PHE A 313 -6.60 -4.50 6.97
CA PHE A 313 -6.89 -3.61 5.85
C PHE A 313 -7.56 -2.33 6.33
N PHE A 314 -8.61 -2.46 7.15
CA PHE A 314 -9.42 -1.30 7.56
C PHE A 314 -8.67 -0.40 8.55
N PHE A 315 -7.77 -0.95 9.36
CA PHE A 315 -6.92 -0.16 10.27
C PHE A 315 -5.80 0.57 9.52
N HIS A 316 -5.22 -0.07 8.50
CA HIS A 316 -4.28 0.56 7.57
C HIS A 316 -4.95 1.69 6.77
N HIS A 317 -6.12 1.43 6.20
CA HIS A 317 -6.86 2.43 5.43
C HIS A 317 -7.36 3.58 6.31
N CYS A 318 -7.71 3.33 7.58
CA CYS A 318 -8.02 4.40 8.53
C CYS A 318 -6.80 5.30 8.83
N PHE A 319 -5.58 4.75 8.81
CA PHE A 319 -4.35 5.56 8.88
C PHE A 319 -4.07 6.33 7.59
N CYS A 320 -4.35 5.74 6.43
CA CYS A 320 -4.31 6.48 5.16
C CYS A 320 -5.30 7.65 5.17
N ASP A 321 -6.50 7.45 5.72
CA ASP A 321 -7.48 8.54 5.83
C ASP A 321 -7.07 9.60 6.86
N TYR A 322 -6.37 9.21 7.93
CA TYR A 322 -5.69 10.13 8.84
C TYR A 322 -4.63 10.99 8.11
N VAL A 323 -3.78 10.37 7.27
CA VAL A 323 -2.80 11.09 6.43
C VAL A 323 -3.52 12.07 5.50
N PHE A 324 -4.61 11.65 4.86
CA PHE A 324 -5.42 12.51 4.01
C PHE A 324 -6.02 13.69 4.76
N ALA A 325 -6.61 13.47 5.93
CA ALA A 325 -7.11 14.54 6.79
C ALA A 325 -6.00 15.53 7.19
N LYS A 326 -4.79 15.06 7.52
CA LYS A 326 -3.64 15.92 7.84
C LYS A 326 -3.18 16.75 6.64
N TRP A 327 -3.17 16.16 5.45
CA TRP A 327 -2.87 16.91 4.22
C TRP A 327 -3.94 17.98 3.95
N GLN A 328 -5.23 17.64 4.05
CA GLN A 328 -6.33 18.61 3.90
C GLN A 328 -6.19 19.77 4.88
N GLN A 329 -5.92 19.49 6.16
CA GLN A 329 -5.71 20.50 7.19
C GLN A 329 -4.52 21.42 6.84
N THR A 330 -3.38 20.83 6.45
CA THR A 330 -2.17 21.58 6.09
C THR A 330 -2.36 22.47 4.86
N LYS A 331 -3.18 22.04 3.89
CA LYS A 331 -3.48 22.81 2.67
C LYS A 331 -4.69 23.73 2.80
N GLY A 332 -5.42 23.69 3.92
CA GLY A 332 -6.68 24.43 4.10
C GLY A 332 -7.84 23.92 3.25
N LEU A 333 -7.82 22.65 2.83
CA LEU A 333 -8.78 22.01 1.93
C LEU A 333 -9.70 21.02 2.67
N VAL A 334 -10.27 21.47 3.79
CA VAL A 334 -11.13 20.65 4.68
C VAL A 334 -12.63 20.82 4.41
N LYS A 335 -13.03 21.72 3.52
CA LYS A 335 -14.45 22.04 3.28
C LYS A 335 -14.97 21.36 2.03
N ARG A 336 -16.26 21.01 2.02
CA ARG A 336 -16.97 20.55 0.82
C ARG A 336 -16.67 21.46 -0.37
N GLY A 337 -16.29 20.87 -1.51
CA GLY A 337 -15.94 21.63 -2.73
C GLY A 337 -14.56 22.29 -2.72
N SER A 338 -13.75 22.13 -1.66
CA SER A 338 -12.39 22.69 -1.64
C SER A 338 -11.36 21.83 -2.38
N LEU A 339 -11.63 20.54 -2.58
CA LEU A 339 -10.78 19.68 -3.38
C LEU A 339 -11.06 19.89 -4.87
N SER A 340 -10.00 19.90 -5.68
CA SER A 340 -10.09 20.05 -7.13
C SER A 340 -9.05 19.18 -7.82
N VAL A 341 -9.34 18.76 -9.04
CA VAL A 341 -8.42 17.95 -9.85
C VAL A 341 -7.98 18.68 -11.12
N ILE A 342 -6.78 18.38 -11.59
CA ILE A 342 -6.29 18.81 -12.91
C ILE A 342 -7.01 17.98 -13.97
N LYS A 343 -7.95 18.61 -14.68
CA LYS A 343 -8.79 17.93 -15.67
C LYS A 343 -7.96 17.34 -16.81
N GLY A 344 -8.19 16.06 -17.12
CA GLY A 344 -7.52 15.36 -18.20
C GLY A 344 -6.10 14.90 -17.86
N TYR A 345 -5.64 15.13 -16.63
CA TYR A 345 -4.35 14.65 -16.14
C TYR A 345 -4.39 13.13 -15.91
N PRO A 346 -3.29 12.38 -16.10
CA PRO A 346 -3.23 10.97 -15.72
C PRO A 346 -3.68 10.77 -14.27
N GLY A 347 -4.53 9.77 -14.04
CA GLY A 347 -5.27 9.57 -12.80
C GLY A 347 -6.69 10.19 -12.78
N THR A 348 -7.03 11.07 -13.72
CA THR A 348 -8.42 11.58 -13.94
C THR A 348 -9.13 10.91 -15.12
N ILE A 349 -8.49 9.91 -15.72
CA ILE A 349 -9.02 9.13 -16.84
C ILE A 349 -8.77 7.66 -16.54
N LEU A 350 -9.83 6.86 -16.52
CA LEU A 350 -9.74 5.43 -16.24
C LEU A 350 -8.93 4.69 -17.30
N GLN A 351 -7.86 4.02 -16.89
CA GLN A 351 -7.03 3.18 -17.76
C GLN A 351 -7.64 1.80 -18.02
N GLU A 352 -8.47 1.32 -17.09
CA GLU A 352 -9.27 0.10 -17.18
C GLU A 352 -10.72 0.39 -16.80
N GLY A 353 -11.65 -0.43 -17.30
CA GLY A 353 -13.05 -0.29 -16.90
C GLY A 353 -13.27 -0.75 -15.45
N GLN A 354 -14.27 -0.19 -14.77
CA GLN A 354 -14.80 -0.61 -13.48
C GLN A 354 -16.29 -0.93 -13.64
N PRO A 355 -16.98 -1.62 -12.71
CA PRO A 355 -18.31 -2.20 -12.98
C PRO A 355 -19.39 -1.22 -13.47
N HIS A 356 -19.24 0.08 -13.21
CA HIS A 356 -20.16 1.15 -13.64
C HIS A 356 -19.52 2.21 -14.54
N TYR A 357 -18.21 2.12 -14.79
CA TYR A 357 -17.45 3.14 -15.51
C TYR A 357 -16.57 2.47 -16.55
N PRO A 358 -16.83 2.63 -17.85
CA PRO A 358 -15.97 2.05 -18.87
C PRO A 358 -14.57 2.67 -18.84
N LYS A 359 -13.63 2.00 -19.48
CA LYS A 359 -12.31 2.57 -19.79
C LYS A 359 -12.48 3.94 -20.46
N ASP A 360 -11.50 4.82 -20.25
CA ASP A 360 -11.43 6.20 -20.78
C ASP A 360 -12.50 7.15 -20.20
N THR A 361 -13.27 6.71 -19.20
CA THR A 361 -14.15 7.60 -18.42
C THR A 361 -13.32 8.67 -17.73
N VAL A 362 -13.69 9.93 -17.94
CA VAL A 362 -13.16 11.07 -17.19
C VAL A 362 -13.84 11.13 -15.82
N ILE A 363 -13.04 11.23 -14.76
CA ILE A 363 -13.49 11.24 -13.38
C ILE A 363 -13.01 12.51 -12.66
N ASP A 364 -13.80 12.95 -11.71
CA ASP A 364 -13.62 14.18 -10.94
C ASP A 364 -14.32 14.10 -9.58
N MET A 365 -14.41 15.23 -8.87
CA MET A 365 -14.96 15.29 -7.50
C MET A 365 -16.48 15.06 -7.41
N ASP A 366 -17.19 15.07 -8.55
CA ASP A 366 -18.63 14.81 -8.64
C ASP A 366 -18.93 13.36 -9.09
N THR A 367 -17.89 12.60 -9.43
CA THR A 367 -18.04 11.19 -9.81
C THR A 367 -18.57 10.38 -8.62
N ALA A 368 -19.59 9.55 -8.87
CA ALA A 368 -20.23 8.76 -7.82
C ALA A 368 -19.27 7.66 -7.29
N LEU A 369 -19.08 7.66 -5.97
CA LEU A 369 -18.31 6.68 -5.20
C LEU A 369 -19.16 5.42 -4.96
N ILE A 370 -19.51 4.72 -6.03
CA ILE A 370 -20.26 3.47 -5.96
C ILE A 370 -19.45 2.43 -5.15
N PRO A 371 -20.09 1.64 -4.26
CA PRO A 371 -21.53 1.48 -4.05
C PRO A 371 -22.10 2.25 -2.86
N PHE A 372 -21.45 3.33 -2.42
CA PHE A 372 -21.80 3.97 -1.15
C PHE A 372 -23.00 4.90 -1.32
N GLU A 373 -24.17 4.44 -0.89
CA GLU A 373 -25.42 5.18 -0.96
C GLU A 373 -25.55 6.19 0.19
N LYS A 374 -26.14 7.34 -0.11
CA LYS A 374 -26.49 8.35 0.90
C LYS A 374 -27.85 8.03 1.53
N PRO A 375 -28.09 8.39 2.80
CA PRO A 375 -29.40 8.22 3.44
C PRO A 375 -30.57 8.88 2.67
N GLY A 376 -30.29 9.99 1.98
CA GLY A 376 -31.27 10.72 1.17
C GLY A 376 -31.43 10.23 -0.28
N GLY A 377 -30.75 9.14 -0.65
CA GLY A 377 -30.71 8.61 -2.02
C GLY A 377 -29.52 9.13 -2.85
N GLY A 378 -29.21 8.38 -3.92
CA GLY A 378 -28.01 8.57 -4.73
C GLY A 378 -26.74 8.08 -4.01
N TYR A 379 -25.60 8.29 -4.65
CA TYR A 379 -24.30 7.86 -4.13
C TYR A 379 -23.50 9.03 -3.56
N TYR A 380 -22.62 8.73 -2.60
CA TYR A 380 -21.59 9.68 -2.16
C TYR A 380 -20.71 10.10 -3.34
N THR A 381 -20.19 11.31 -3.27
CA THR A 381 -19.16 11.86 -4.17
C THR A 381 -17.94 12.27 -3.35
N SER A 382 -16.80 12.58 -3.97
CA SER A 382 -15.64 13.13 -3.25
C SER A 382 -16.01 14.41 -2.49
N ASN A 383 -16.88 15.25 -3.07
CA ASN A 383 -17.39 16.45 -2.42
C ASN A 383 -18.15 16.14 -1.12
N ASP A 384 -18.96 15.08 -1.11
CA ASP A 384 -19.75 14.68 0.07
C ASP A 384 -18.88 14.16 1.22
N VAL A 385 -17.66 13.65 0.94
CA VAL A 385 -16.75 13.09 1.96
C VAL A 385 -15.51 13.96 2.24
N THR A 386 -15.48 15.18 1.70
CA THR A 386 -14.36 16.11 1.91
C THR A 386 -14.35 16.69 3.33
N ASP A 387 -15.50 17.15 3.82
CA ASP A 387 -15.65 17.75 5.15
C ASP A 387 -15.97 16.67 6.20
N PHE A 388 -14.93 15.93 6.59
CA PHE A 388 -15.06 14.79 7.50
C PHE A 388 -15.59 15.18 8.90
N GLU A 389 -15.32 16.40 9.37
CA GLU A 389 -15.79 16.85 10.69
C GLU A 389 -17.26 17.27 10.67
N ASN A 390 -17.69 18.05 9.67
CA ASN A 390 -19.01 18.66 9.67
C ASN A 390 -20.04 17.84 8.89
N ASP A 391 -19.64 17.19 7.79
CA ASP A 391 -20.56 16.41 6.96
C ASP A 391 -20.58 14.93 7.39
N LEU A 392 -19.45 14.38 7.86
CA LEU A 392 -19.33 12.96 8.22
C LEU A 392 -19.31 12.70 9.74
N GLY A 393 -19.11 13.74 10.56
CA GLY A 393 -19.29 13.68 12.01
C GLY A 393 -18.16 12.99 12.78
N TYR A 394 -16.98 12.82 12.20
CA TYR A 394 -15.81 12.26 12.91
C TYR A 394 -14.60 13.20 12.82
N THR A 395 -13.65 13.01 13.72
CA THR A 395 -12.33 13.65 13.64
C THR A 395 -11.26 12.70 14.15
N TYR A 396 -10.01 13.07 13.92
CA TYR A 396 -8.87 12.26 14.35
C TYR A 396 -8.27 12.80 15.65
N GLY A 397 -8.08 11.87 16.60
CA GLY A 397 -7.28 12.11 17.79
C GLY A 397 -5.80 12.34 17.47
N ARG A 398 -5.01 12.54 18.53
CA ARG A 398 -3.56 12.78 18.41
C ARG A 398 -2.86 11.57 17.79
N GLY A 399 -1.99 11.77 16.80
CA GLY A 399 -1.21 10.72 16.15
C GLY A 399 0.17 11.18 15.69
N SER A 400 0.97 10.24 15.19
CA SER A 400 2.38 10.42 14.83
C SER A 400 2.68 11.55 13.86
N LEU A 401 1.69 11.97 13.04
CA LEU A 401 1.82 13.07 12.08
C LEU A 401 1.54 14.47 12.65
N ASP A 402 1.13 14.59 13.92
CA ASP A 402 0.81 15.89 14.52
C ASP A 402 2.06 16.74 14.80
N PRO A 403 2.08 18.03 14.43
CA PRO A 403 3.24 18.90 14.62
C PRO A 403 3.82 18.92 16.04
N THR A 404 2.99 18.75 17.07
CA THR A 404 3.41 18.75 18.49
C THR A 404 4.13 17.47 18.92
N LEU A 405 3.93 16.35 18.22
CA LEU A 405 4.71 15.12 18.37
C LEU A 405 5.90 15.06 17.41
N ARG A 406 5.99 16.06 16.51
CA ARG A 406 6.91 16.13 15.40
C ARG A 406 7.73 17.42 15.47
N SER A 407 8.45 17.64 16.57
CA SER A 407 9.28 18.83 16.74
C SER A 407 10.39 19.01 15.68
N ASP A 408 10.63 18.02 14.80
CA ASP A 408 11.93 17.86 14.13
C ASP A 408 11.89 17.63 12.60
N ILE A 409 10.73 17.58 11.92
CA ILE A 409 10.76 17.24 10.49
C ILE A 409 10.90 18.48 9.63
N ASP A 410 12.14 18.82 9.34
CA ASP A 410 12.46 19.59 8.15
C ASP A 410 12.23 18.72 6.91
N LEU A 411 11.02 18.86 6.39
CA LEU A 411 10.54 18.18 5.19
C LEU A 411 11.22 18.68 3.90
N SER A 412 11.98 19.79 3.97
CA SER A 412 12.66 20.32 2.80
C SER A 412 13.87 19.46 2.41
N THR A 413 14.00 19.18 1.12
CA THR A 413 15.26 18.68 0.57
C THR A 413 16.30 19.80 0.69
N LYS A 414 17.06 19.82 1.79
CA LYS A 414 18.17 20.76 1.99
C LYS A 414 19.28 20.61 0.94
N VAL A 415 19.28 19.47 0.26
CA VAL A 415 20.23 19.10 -0.78
C VAL A 415 19.49 19.04 -2.12
N PRO A 416 20.01 19.67 -3.19
CA PRO A 416 19.40 19.59 -4.52
C PRO A 416 19.30 18.16 -5.04
N ILE A 417 18.18 17.83 -5.68
CA ILE A 417 18.08 16.66 -6.56
C ILE A 417 18.90 16.97 -7.81
N VAL A 418 19.85 16.10 -8.18
CA VAL A 418 20.76 16.33 -9.31
C VAL A 418 20.48 15.41 -10.49
N ALA A 419 19.73 14.33 -10.27
CA ALA A 419 19.23 13.45 -11.32
C ALA A 419 17.96 12.73 -10.86
N VAL A 420 17.13 12.28 -11.79
CA VAL A 420 16.05 11.33 -11.54
C VAL A 420 16.27 10.13 -12.44
N LYS A 421 16.43 8.96 -11.84
CA LYS A 421 16.58 7.70 -12.57
C LYS A 421 15.19 7.15 -12.89
N LYS A 422 14.94 6.97 -14.19
CA LYS A 422 13.74 6.35 -14.73
C LYS A 422 13.99 4.86 -14.94
N VAL A 423 13.26 4.02 -14.22
CA VAL A 423 13.20 2.58 -14.49
C VAL A 423 11.97 2.29 -15.33
N HIS A 424 12.16 1.65 -16.50
CA HIS A 424 11.08 1.35 -17.45
C HIS A 424 11.28 0.00 -18.15
N GLY A 425 10.35 -0.36 -19.04
CA GLY A 425 10.32 -1.67 -19.69
C GLY A 425 9.78 -2.79 -18.80
N VAL A 426 9.05 -2.44 -17.74
CA VAL A 426 8.42 -3.37 -16.79
C VAL A 426 6.94 -3.45 -17.12
N ASN A 427 6.47 -4.60 -17.61
CA ASN A 427 5.07 -4.78 -18.00
C ASN A 427 4.29 -5.63 -16.99
N ARG A 428 3.18 -5.11 -16.46
CA ARG A 428 2.36 -5.82 -15.44
C ARG A 428 1.80 -7.16 -15.92
N ALA A 429 1.61 -7.37 -17.23
CA ALA A 429 1.15 -8.66 -17.73
C ALA A 429 2.20 -9.78 -17.58
N GLN A 430 3.47 -9.42 -17.41
CA GLN A 430 4.60 -10.36 -17.30
C GLN A 430 4.89 -10.80 -15.87
N TYR A 431 4.31 -10.10 -14.89
CA TYR A 431 4.49 -10.33 -13.47
C TYR A 431 3.12 -10.58 -12.84
N GLU A 432 2.85 -11.83 -12.45
CA GLU A 432 1.59 -12.15 -11.79
C GLU A 432 1.55 -11.52 -10.39
N GLY A 433 0.48 -10.78 -10.08
CA GLY A 433 0.30 -10.12 -8.80
C GLY A 433 1.14 -8.85 -8.64
N SER A 434 1.29 -8.41 -7.39
CA SER A 434 2.14 -7.27 -7.02
C SER A 434 3.63 -7.58 -7.22
N PHE A 435 4.45 -6.53 -7.29
CA PHE A 435 5.91 -6.64 -7.35
C PHE A 435 6.59 -5.37 -6.84
N VAL A 436 7.89 -5.44 -6.60
CA VAL A 436 8.71 -4.28 -6.22
C VAL A 436 9.77 -4.06 -7.30
N ILE A 437 9.77 -2.87 -7.90
CA ILE A 437 10.88 -2.41 -8.75
C ILE A 437 11.97 -1.90 -7.82
N ARG A 438 13.21 -2.34 -7.98
CA ARG A 438 14.35 -1.92 -7.13
C ARG A 438 15.44 -1.35 -8.00
N LEU A 439 15.95 -0.17 -7.64
CA LEU A 439 17.08 0.46 -8.31
C LEU A 439 18.33 0.28 -7.46
N TYR A 440 19.38 -0.18 -8.10
CA TYR A 440 20.68 -0.38 -7.49
C TYR A 440 21.77 0.41 -8.21
N ALA A 441 22.81 0.74 -7.46
CA ALA A 441 24.02 1.39 -7.93
C ALA A 441 25.25 0.60 -7.47
N TRP A 442 26.27 0.50 -8.33
CA TRP A 442 27.60 0.09 -7.92
C TRP A 442 28.41 1.31 -7.51
N GLY A 443 28.76 1.38 -6.23
CA GLY A 443 29.59 2.43 -5.67
C GLY A 443 31.05 2.35 -6.14
N HIS A 444 31.81 3.41 -5.90
CA HIS A 444 33.21 3.57 -6.31
C HIS A 444 34.18 2.50 -5.74
N ASP A 445 33.74 1.83 -4.68
CA ASP A 445 34.42 0.75 -3.95
C ASP A 445 33.96 -0.65 -4.39
N GLY A 446 33.06 -0.73 -5.38
CA GLY A 446 32.52 -1.98 -5.91
C GLY A 446 31.36 -2.56 -5.11
N ARG A 447 30.91 -1.90 -4.03
CA ARG A 447 29.71 -2.34 -3.30
C ARG A 447 28.45 -2.03 -4.09
N GLU A 448 27.53 -2.99 -4.09
CA GLU A 448 26.19 -2.84 -4.62
C GLU A 448 25.29 -2.21 -3.56
N VAL A 449 24.52 -1.19 -3.94
CA VAL A 449 23.68 -0.45 -3.01
C VAL A 449 22.31 -0.19 -3.62
N GLU A 450 21.24 -0.54 -2.90
CA GLU A 450 19.88 -0.20 -3.31
C GLU A 450 19.61 1.28 -3.02
N VAL A 451 19.41 2.07 -4.07
CA VAL A 451 19.25 3.53 -3.97
C VAL A 451 17.78 3.96 -3.96
N GLY A 452 16.88 3.05 -4.33
CA GLY A 452 15.44 3.30 -4.33
C GLY A 452 14.66 2.06 -4.70
N ARG A 453 13.34 2.13 -4.49
CA ARG A 453 12.39 1.07 -4.88
C ARG A 453 11.06 1.71 -5.22
N GLU A 454 10.20 0.98 -5.93
CA GLU A 454 8.79 1.34 -6.10
C GLU A 454 7.91 0.10 -5.87
N PRO A 455 7.04 0.13 -4.84
CA PRO A 455 6.07 -0.93 -4.59
C PRO A 455 4.88 -0.79 -5.55
N VAL A 456 4.68 -1.80 -6.38
CA VAL A 456 3.59 -1.85 -7.36
C VAL A 456 2.53 -2.81 -6.83
N LEU A 457 1.53 -2.24 -6.15
CA LEU A 457 0.34 -2.97 -5.73
C LEU A 457 -0.52 -3.27 -6.96
N SER A 458 -0.75 -4.56 -7.20
CA SER A 458 -1.42 -5.04 -8.40
C SER A 458 -2.39 -6.17 -8.04
N ARG A 459 -2.94 -6.79 -9.08
CA ARG A 459 -3.84 -7.95 -8.99
C ARG A 459 -3.20 -9.16 -9.66
N TRP A 460 -3.48 -10.35 -9.15
CA TRP A 460 -3.13 -11.60 -9.84
C TRP A 460 -3.78 -11.63 -11.23
N SER A 461 -2.99 -12.01 -12.23
CA SER A 461 -3.41 -12.17 -13.63
C SER A 461 -3.96 -10.91 -14.33
N ILE A 462 -3.11 -10.27 -15.14
CA ILE A 462 -3.51 -9.25 -16.13
C ILE A 462 -3.06 -9.76 -17.51
N LYS A 463 -3.70 -10.80 -18.04
CA LYS A 463 -3.41 -11.27 -19.41
C LYS A 463 -4.26 -10.51 -20.40
N GLY A 464 -3.75 -9.37 -20.88
CA GLY A 464 -4.35 -8.66 -22.01
C GLY A 464 -4.06 -9.37 -23.34
N CYS A 465 -4.97 -9.24 -24.31
CA CYS A 465 -4.71 -9.55 -25.71
C CYS A 465 -3.47 -8.78 -26.22
N ARG A 466 -2.72 -9.34 -27.18
CA ARG A 466 -1.46 -8.79 -27.75
C ARG A 466 -1.50 -7.30 -28.12
N ASN A 467 -2.68 -6.75 -28.41
CA ASN A 467 -2.87 -5.34 -28.80
C ASN A 467 -3.12 -4.37 -27.62
N CYS A 468 -3.28 -4.86 -26.39
CA CYS A 468 -3.55 -4.05 -25.20
C CYS A 468 -2.32 -3.85 -24.30
N LEU A 469 -1.16 -4.38 -24.70
CA LEU A 469 0.04 -4.50 -23.85
C LEU A 469 0.76 -3.17 -23.56
N SER A 470 0.54 -2.13 -24.38
CA SER A 470 1.19 -0.81 -24.22
C SER A 470 0.65 0.04 -23.06
N HIS A 471 -0.43 -0.38 -22.40
CA HIS A 471 -1.05 0.35 -21.28
C HIS A 471 -0.76 -0.30 -19.91
N LEU A 472 0.12 -1.30 -19.87
CA LEU A 472 0.50 -2.04 -18.66
C LEU A 472 1.95 -1.79 -18.25
N ASP A 473 2.63 -0.87 -18.93
CA ASP A 473 3.98 -0.49 -18.60
C ASP A 473 3.98 0.32 -17.29
N VAL A 474 4.85 -0.08 -16.38
CA VAL A 474 5.07 0.58 -15.10
C VAL A 474 6.43 1.22 -15.13
N GLU A 475 6.44 2.48 -14.74
CA GLU A 475 7.64 3.27 -14.62
C GLU A 475 7.86 3.64 -13.16
N ALA A 476 9.11 3.57 -12.71
CA ALA A 476 9.53 4.06 -11.41
C ALA A 476 10.52 5.20 -11.57
N TYR A 477 10.37 6.23 -10.74
CA TYR A 477 11.17 7.44 -10.78
C TYR A 477 11.89 7.61 -9.44
N ILE A 478 13.21 7.44 -9.43
CA ILE A 478 14.02 7.47 -8.22
C ILE A 478 14.92 8.71 -8.25
N PRO A 479 14.71 9.68 -7.36
CA PRO A 479 15.54 10.88 -7.32
C PRO A 479 16.88 10.58 -6.67
N ILE A 480 17.93 11.15 -7.25
CA ILE A 480 19.30 11.08 -6.75
C ILE A 480 19.69 12.50 -6.32
N ASP A 481 19.87 12.69 -5.02
CA ASP A 481 20.37 13.95 -4.49
C ASP A 481 21.89 14.07 -4.64
N GLU A 482 22.39 15.30 -4.56
CA GLU A 482 23.81 15.60 -4.71
C GLU A 482 24.68 14.80 -3.71
N THR A 483 24.21 14.64 -2.47
CA THR A 483 24.91 13.94 -1.40
C THR A 483 25.04 12.44 -1.68
N MET A 484 23.96 11.79 -2.09
CA MET A 484 23.91 10.39 -2.50
C MET A 484 24.84 10.16 -3.70
N LEU A 485 24.77 11.01 -4.72
CA LEU A 485 25.65 10.91 -5.88
C LEU A 485 27.12 11.05 -5.46
N LYS A 486 27.45 12.02 -4.61
CA LYS A 486 28.81 12.22 -4.11
C LYS A 486 29.32 10.99 -3.34
N ALA A 487 28.47 10.36 -2.52
CA ALA A 487 28.82 9.17 -1.78
C ALA A 487 29.09 7.97 -2.70
N LEU A 488 28.22 7.73 -3.69
CA LEU A 488 28.37 6.64 -4.66
C LEU A 488 29.62 6.80 -5.53
N GLN A 489 29.96 8.04 -5.93
CA GLN A 489 31.12 8.33 -6.78
C GLN A 489 32.47 8.30 -6.03
N GLY A 490 32.45 8.50 -4.71
CA GLY A 490 33.63 8.60 -3.86
C GLY A 490 34.53 9.81 -4.17
N PRO A 491 35.69 9.91 -3.50
CA PRO A 491 36.59 11.07 -3.61
C PRO A 491 37.10 11.32 -5.04
N ALA A 492 37.26 10.26 -5.84
CA ALA A 492 37.77 10.31 -7.20
C ALA A 492 36.69 10.60 -8.26
N ARG A 493 35.44 10.86 -7.85
CA ARG A 493 34.33 11.16 -8.77
C ARG A 493 34.13 10.10 -9.86
N LYS A 494 34.24 8.82 -9.50
CA LYS A 494 34.10 7.72 -10.47
C LYS A 494 32.67 7.65 -11.03
N GLU A 495 32.54 7.18 -12.26
CA GLU A 495 31.23 6.89 -12.86
C GLU A 495 30.47 5.83 -12.03
N VAL A 496 29.18 6.09 -11.79
CA VAL A 496 28.28 5.18 -11.08
C VAL A 496 27.51 4.36 -12.10
N LYS A 497 27.53 3.04 -11.94
CA LYS A 497 26.76 2.11 -12.78
C LYS A 497 25.43 1.79 -12.11
N TRP A 498 24.36 1.78 -12.89
CA TRP A 498 22.98 1.60 -12.39
C TRP A 498 22.35 0.37 -13.03
N TYR A 499 21.51 -0.32 -12.27
CA TYR A 499 20.68 -1.40 -12.81
C TYR A 499 19.42 -1.58 -11.94
N ALA A 500 18.41 -2.24 -12.49
CA ALA A 500 17.17 -2.49 -11.80
C ALA A 500 16.87 -3.99 -11.67
N GLU A 501 16.16 -4.35 -10.60
CA GLU A 501 15.62 -5.68 -10.37
C GLU A 501 14.10 -5.60 -10.16
N VAL A 502 13.38 -6.62 -10.62
CA VAL A 502 11.96 -6.80 -10.30
C VAL A 502 11.83 -7.95 -9.32
N HIS A 503 11.44 -7.61 -8.09
CA HIS A 503 11.16 -8.57 -7.02
C HIS A 503 9.68 -8.97 -7.09
N THR A 504 9.41 -10.20 -7.50
CA THR A 504 8.07 -10.81 -7.51
C THR A 504 7.91 -11.78 -6.34
N ARG A 505 6.70 -12.29 -6.13
CA ARG A 505 6.42 -13.23 -5.03
C ARG A 505 7.17 -14.56 -5.13
N ASP A 506 7.46 -14.99 -6.36
CA ASP A 506 8.08 -16.29 -6.64
C ASP A 506 9.59 -16.19 -6.94
N HIS A 507 10.09 -15.01 -7.36
CA HIS A 507 11.47 -14.83 -7.80
C HIS A 507 12.01 -13.42 -7.54
N LEU A 508 13.32 -13.33 -7.29
CA LEU A 508 14.10 -12.12 -7.58
C LEU A 508 14.55 -12.21 -9.03
N ARG A 509 13.87 -11.54 -9.98
CA ARG A 509 14.38 -11.45 -11.35
C ARG A 509 15.52 -10.44 -11.37
N ARG A 510 16.76 -10.93 -11.21
CA ARG A 510 17.98 -10.14 -11.35
C ARG A 510 18.37 -10.02 -12.82
N GLN A 511 18.89 -8.85 -13.23
CA GLN A 511 19.69 -8.78 -14.45
C GLN A 511 20.81 -9.85 -14.38
N PRO A 512 21.07 -10.63 -15.44
CA PRO A 512 22.33 -11.35 -15.54
C PRO A 512 23.49 -10.33 -15.50
N ASN A 513 24.61 -10.69 -14.86
CA ASN A 513 25.83 -9.88 -14.70
C ASN A 513 26.55 -9.47 -16.02
N THR A 514 25.87 -9.45 -17.16
CA THR A 514 26.42 -9.07 -18.45
C THR A 514 25.83 -7.74 -18.89
N ILE A 515 26.66 -6.70 -18.83
CA ILE A 515 26.45 -5.41 -19.52
C ILE A 515 26.01 -5.74 -20.96
N PRO A 516 24.86 -5.22 -21.45
CA PRO A 516 24.52 -5.37 -22.86
C PRO A 516 25.63 -4.71 -23.68
N SER A 517 26.29 -5.46 -24.55
CA SER A 517 27.19 -4.86 -25.54
C SER A 517 26.45 -3.77 -26.30
N PRO A 518 27.04 -2.57 -26.50
CA PRO A 518 26.41 -1.52 -27.29
C PRO A 518 26.27 -2.03 -28.72
N GLY A 519 25.06 -2.49 -29.09
CA GLY A 519 24.76 -3.06 -30.40
C GLY A 519 24.03 -4.41 -30.40
N GLY A 520 23.79 -5.05 -29.25
CA GLY A 520 22.94 -6.25 -29.17
C GLY A 520 21.48 -5.87 -28.98
N GLY A 521 20.59 -6.26 -29.91
CA GLY A 521 19.15 -6.11 -29.74
C GLY A 521 18.71 -6.72 -28.41
N GLY A 522 18.19 -5.89 -27.51
CA GLY A 522 17.91 -6.27 -26.12
C GLY A 522 16.93 -7.44 -26.02
N GLU A 523 17.18 -8.35 -25.08
CA GLU A 523 16.19 -9.35 -24.69
C GLU A 523 14.92 -8.63 -24.23
N PRO A 524 13.73 -9.04 -24.70
CA PRO A 524 12.49 -8.57 -24.10
C PRO A 524 12.48 -8.97 -22.62
N ASP A 525 11.93 -8.12 -21.74
CA ASP A 525 11.61 -8.42 -20.32
C ASP A 525 12.68 -8.05 -19.27
N ILE A 526 13.70 -7.28 -19.62
CA ILE A 526 14.69 -6.73 -18.67
C ILE A 526 14.38 -5.25 -18.37
N PRO A 527 14.22 -4.85 -17.08
CA PRO A 527 14.04 -3.45 -16.73
C PRO A 527 15.27 -2.62 -17.14
N ARG A 528 15.03 -1.44 -17.68
CA ARG A 528 16.07 -0.50 -18.14
C ARG A 528 16.12 0.69 -17.20
N VAL A 529 17.30 1.30 -17.09
CA VAL A 529 17.53 2.49 -16.27
C VAL A 529 18.11 3.59 -17.14
N ASP A 530 17.37 4.67 -17.30
CA ASP A 530 17.79 5.87 -17.99
C ASP A 530 17.72 7.09 -17.04
N ASP A 531 18.35 8.19 -17.44
CA ASP A 531 18.10 9.49 -16.83
C ASP A 531 16.82 10.09 -17.43
N LEU A 532 15.98 10.69 -16.58
CA LEU A 532 14.79 11.43 -16.99
C LEU A 532 15.16 12.78 -17.61
#